data_AF-A0A9D3W541-F1
#
_entry.id   AF-A0A9D3W541-F1
#
_cell.length_a   1.000
_cell.length_b   1.000
_cell.length_c   1.000
_cell.angle_alpha   90.00
_cell.angle_beta   90.00
_cell.angle_gamma   90.00
#
_symmetry.space_group_name_H-M   'P 1'
#
loop_
_entity.id
_entity.type
_entity.pdbx_description
1 polymer ?
#
loop_
_entity_poly.entity_id
_entity_poly.type
_entity_poly.pdbx_seq_one_letter_code
_entity_poly.pdbx_strand_id
1 'polypeptide(L)'
;MTKHPFFVLIQEHDQGPDLVSVGGNKIKYDDLIAMGETDFEIVKPKDEGDPISVNFTSGSTGEPKGVLYSHKAAYLKSLASVRLCDMGIADASLTVPFKVRLIVAGVLPMSRVMKVEGLGYTVSHAYGMTEVLGPAIVKPWRSTNEHKKDNIVIGNVDVKEPETMESVRHDGKTIGEVMFKGNTLMLGSTLKTQKPYKKHLNMDGGEVISTLEVEPVLLSHPTVAEAAVVGKRDDYSKETPCAFVNLKEEYYYGAMSCQGIVEF
;
A
#
# COMPACT_ATOMS: atom_id res chain seq x y z
N MET A 1 -28.52 -1.93 -19.20
CA MET A 1 -28.00 -3.30 -19.06
C MET A 1 -26.48 -3.22 -19.04
N THR A 2 -25.84 -3.48 -17.91
CA THR A 2 -24.38 -3.52 -17.79
C THR A 2 -23.90 -4.76 -18.55
N LYS A 3 -23.23 -4.58 -19.69
CA LYS A 3 -22.59 -5.70 -20.39
C LYS A 3 -21.48 -6.22 -19.49
N HIS A 4 -21.60 -7.47 -19.04
CA HIS A 4 -20.52 -8.13 -18.32
C HIS A 4 -19.35 -8.35 -19.30
N PRO A 5 -18.09 -8.14 -18.86
CA PRO A 5 -16.94 -8.43 -19.70
C PRO A 5 -16.91 -9.93 -20.03
N PHE A 6 -16.46 -10.26 -21.24
CA PHE A 6 -16.20 -11.65 -21.62
C PHE A 6 -14.86 -12.07 -21.04
N PHE A 7 -14.86 -13.13 -20.26
CA PHE A 7 -13.64 -13.75 -19.76
C PHE A 7 -13.17 -14.79 -20.76
N VAL A 8 -11.89 -14.69 -21.16
CA VAL A 8 -11.21 -15.69 -21.98
C VAL A 8 -10.05 -16.23 -21.14
N LEU A 9 -10.05 -17.53 -20.90
CA LEU A 9 -8.99 -18.17 -20.13
C LEU A 9 -7.86 -18.60 -21.07
N ILE A 10 -6.67 -18.07 -20.84
CA ILE A 10 -5.46 -18.39 -21.62
C ILE A 10 -4.61 -19.37 -20.80
N GLN A 11 -4.30 -20.53 -21.36
CA GLN A 11 -3.53 -21.58 -20.68
C GLN A 11 -2.06 -21.54 -21.10
N GLU A 12 -1.14 -21.40 -20.14
CA GLU A 12 0.32 -21.33 -20.40
C GLU A 12 0.95 -22.70 -20.76
N HIS A 13 0.42 -23.84 -20.29
CA HIS A 13 0.85 -25.19 -20.68
C HIS A 13 -0.10 -26.29 -20.15
N ASP A 14 -0.02 -27.53 -20.69
CA ASP A 14 -0.84 -28.71 -20.36
C ASP A 14 -0.75 -29.18 -18.87
N GLN A 15 -1.23 -28.37 -17.92
CA GLN A 15 -1.32 -28.78 -16.52
C GLN A 15 -2.71 -29.31 -16.16
N GLY A 16 -2.79 -30.66 -16.13
CA GLY A 16 -3.72 -31.41 -15.28
C GLY A 16 -5.19 -31.46 -15.72
N PRO A 17 -5.96 -32.41 -15.16
CA PRO A 17 -7.30 -32.74 -15.65
C PRO A 17 -8.22 -31.52 -15.54
N ASP A 18 -9.06 -31.36 -16.58
CA ASP A 18 -10.04 -30.29 -16.71
C ASP A 18 -10.83 -30.04 -15.42
N LEU A 19 -10.40 -29.06 -14.64
CA LEU A 19 -11.28 -28.45 -13.65
C LEU A 19 -12.46 -27.84 -14.42
N VAL A 20 -13.64 -28.27 -14.01
CA VAL A 20 -14.93 -28.09 -14.69
C VAL A 20 -15.11 -26.65 -15.17
N SER A 21 -15.27 -26.52 -16.49
CA SER A 21 -15.57 -25.27 -17.18
C SER A 21 -16.87 -24.67 -16.66
N VAL A 22 -16.79 -23.46 -16.14
CA VAL A 22 -17.93 -22.53 -16.15
C VAL A 22 -17.70 -21.60 -17.36
N GLY A 23 -18.23 -21.96 -18.54
CA GLY A 23 -18.37 -21.00 -19.66
C GLY A 23 -17.51 -21.17 -20.92
N GLY A 24 -16.91 -22.34 -21.20
CA GLY A 24 -16.56 -22.76 -22.59
C GLY A 24 -15.45 -22.04 -23.38
N ASN A 25 -14.92 -20.89 -22.96
CA ASN A 25 -13.89 -20.16 -23.73
C ASN A 25 -12.47 -20.35 -23.16
N LYS A 26 -11.81 -21.46 -23.54
CA LYS A 26 -10.38 -21.71 -23.26
C LYS A 26 -9.58 -21.67 -24.57
N ILE A 27 -8.40 -21.06 -24.55
CA ILE A 27 -7.44 -21.07 -25.67
C ILE A 27 -6.01 -21.25 -25.13
N LYS A 28 -5.16 -21.98 -25.84
CA LYS A 28 -3.74 -22.12 -25.47
C LYS A 28 -3.00 -20.83 -25.78
N TYR A 29 -2.03 -20.48 -24.93
CA TYR A 29 -1.23 -19.26 -25.09
C TYR A 29 -0.60 -19.16 -26.48
N ASP A 30 0.11 -20.21 -26.91
CA ASP A 30 0.79 -20.22 -28.22
C ASP A 30 -0.19 -20.09 -29.39
N ASP A 31 -1.34 -20.77 -29.31
CA ASP A 31 -2.40 -20.70 -30.33
C ASP A 31 -2.97 -19.27 -30.42
N LEU A 32 -3.21 -18.62 -29.28
CA LEU A 32 -3.70 -17.23 -29.26
C LEU A 32 -2.68 -16.25 -29.84
N ILE A 33 -1.40 -16.39 -29.47
CA ILE A 33 -0.34 -15.52 -29.98
C ILE A 33 -0.16 -15.73 -31.50
N ALA A 34 -0.24 -16.97 -31.98
CA ALA A 34 -0.15 -17.28 -33.41
C ALA A 34 -1.32 -16.70 -34.24
N MET A 35 -2.48 -16.45 -33.62
CA MET A 35 -3.63 -15.78 -34.27
C MET A 35 -3.47 -14.25 -34.33
N GLY A 36 -2.49 -13.68 -33.64
CA GLY A 36 -2.28 -12.23 -33.62
C GLY A 36 -1.77 -11.68 -34.95
N GLU A 37 -2.42 -10.63 -35.44
CA GLU A 37 -1.96 -9.87 -36.61
C GLU A 37 -1.04 -8.72 -36.17
N THR A 38 0.05 -8.48 -36.90
CA THR A 38 1.04 -7.44 -36.56
C THR A 38 0.66 -6.04 -37.05
N ASP A 39 -0.31 -5.95 -37.96
CA ASP A 39 -0.79 -4.73 -38.60
C ASP A 39 -2.07 -4.17 -37.96
N PHE A 40 -2.35 -4.56 -36.71
CA PHE A 40 -3.49 -4.02 -35.96
C PHE A 40 -3.41 -2.48 -35.85
N GLU A 41 -4.56 -1.83 -36.01
CA GLU A 41 -4.65 -0.39 -35.81
C GLU A 41 -4.62 -0.06 -34.32
N ILE A 42 -3.59 0.68 -33.89
CA ILE A 42 -3.49 1.14 -32.49
C ILE A 42 -4.64 2.10 -32.20
N VAL A 43 -5.55 1.67 -31.34
CA VAL A 43 -6.63 2.54 -30.84
C VAL A 43 -6.04 3.58 -29.89
N LYS A 44 -6.10 4.85 -30.30
CA LYS A 44 -5.73 5.97 -29.43
C LYS A 44 -6.83 6.25 -28.40
N PRO A 45 -6.47 6.71 -27.19
CA PRO A 45 -7.48 7.18 -26.24
C PRO A 45 -8.28 8.33 -26.84
N LYS A 46 -9.58 8.34 -26.56
CA LYS A 46 -10.51 9.39 -27.00
C LYS A 46 -10.54 10.54 -26.00
N ASP A 47 -10.36 10.22 -24.72
CA ASP A 47 -10.42 11.16 -23.61
C ASP A 47 -9.27 10.93 -22.60
N GLU A 48 -8.87 11.99 -21.88
CA GLU A 48 -7.83 11.89 -20.85
C GLU A 48 -8.26 11.02 -19.64
N GLY A 49 -9.56 10.83 -19.44
CA GLY A 49 -10.16 9.93 -18.48
C GLY A 49 -10.17 8.46 -18.90
N ASP A 50 -9.84 8.15 -20.15
CA ASP A 50 -9.81 6.77 -20.64
C ASP A 50 -8.75 5.95 -19.88
N PRO A 51 -8.98 4.65 -19.67
CA PRO A 51 -8.02 3.82 -18.97
C PRO A 51 -6.72 3.62 -19.74
N ILE A 52 -5.58 3.79 -19.06
CA ILE A 52 -4.24 3.55 -19.64
C ILE A 52 -3.59 2.27 -19.09
N SER A 53 -3.86 1.92 -17.84
CA SER A 53 -3.18 0.81 -17.16
C SER A 53 -4.03 0.22 -16.05
N VAL A 54 -3.89 -1.10 -15.86
CA VAL A 54 -4.36 -1.81 -14.68
C VAL A 54 -3.14 -2.25 -13.88
N ASN A 55 -3.05 -1.84 -12.61
CA ASN A 55 -2.06 -2.39 -11.70
C ASN A 55 -2.70 -3.49 -10.85
N PHE A 56 -2.19 -4.72 -10.99
CA PHE A 56 -2.56 -5.83 -10.13
C PHE A 56 -1.74 -5.80 -8.85
N THR A 57 -2.42 -5.91 -7.71
CA THR A 57 -1.76 -5.97 -6.40
C THR A 57 -2.41 -7.02 -5.55
N SER A 58 -1.63 -7.73 -4.73
CA SER A 58 -2.16 -8.70 -3.77
C SER A 58 -3.05 -8.07 -2.67
N GLY A 59 -3.05 -6.73 -2.57
CA GLY A 59 -3.72 -5.99 -1.51
C GLY A 59 -3.22 -6.34 -0.11
N SER A 60 -3.71 -5.63 0.90
CA SER A 60 -3.53 -6.03 2.31
C SER A 60 -4.49 -7.15 2.74
N THR A 61 -5.41 -7.54 1.85
CA THR A 61 -6.48 -8.52 2.09
C THR A 61 -6.12 -9.93 1.60
N GLY A 62 -4.95 -10.14 1.00
CA GLY A 62 -4.51 -11.42 0.44
C GLY A 62 -5.13 -11.76 -0.93
N GLU A 63 -6.30 -11.20 -1.27
CA GLU A 63 -6.91 -11.35 -2.60
C GLU A 63 -6.39 -10.31 -3.60
N PRO A 64 -5.94 -10.74 -4.81
CA PRO A 64 -5.51 -9.84 -5.85
C PRO A 64 -6.60 -8.87 -6.31
N LYS A 65 -6.25 -7.59 -6.46
CA LYS A 65 -7.12 -6.54 -6.98
C LYS A 65 -6.46 -5.86 -8.17
N GLY A 66 -7.23 -5.61 -9.22
CA GLY A 66 -6.85 -4.73 -10.32
C GLY A 66 -7.31 -3.30 -10.03
N VAL A 67 -6.38 -2.36 -10.03
CA VAL A 67 -6.63 -0.92 -9.88
C VAL A 67 -6.46 -0.25 -11.25
N LEU A 68 -7.51 0.44 -11.71
CA LEU A 68 -7.54 1.07 -13.03
C LEU A 68 -7.16 2.56 -12.92
N TYR A 69 -6.30 3.03 -13.82
CA TYR A 69 -5.92 4.44 -13.93
C TYR A 69 -6.23 5.02 -15.29
N SER A 70 -6.49 6.33 -15.31
CA SER A 70 -6.65 7.10 -16.53
C SER A 70 -5.31 7.64 -17.07
N HIS A 71 -5.30 8.02 -18.35
CA HIS A 71 -4.20 8.77 -18.96
C HIS A 71 -3.85 10.04 -18.17
N LYS A 72 -4.85 10.80 -17.74
CA LYS A 72 -4.70 12.01 -16.91
C LYS A 72 -3.98 11.73 -15.60
N ALA A 73 -4.41 10.70 -14.87
CA ALA A 73 -3.84 10.34 -13.58
C ALA A 73 -2.35 9.96 -13.74
N ALA A 74 -2.03 9.15 -14.74
CA ALA A 74 -0.66 8.75 -15.05
C ALA A 74 0.20 9.97 -15.42
N TYR A 75 -0.27 10.85 -16.29
CA TYR A 75 0.44 12.06 -16.71
C TYR A 75 0.76 12.99 -15.52
N LEU A 76 -0.26 13.32 -14.72
CA LEU A 76 -0.08 14.22 -13.57
C LEU A 76 0.88 13.63 -12.53
N LYS A 77 0.86 12.30 -12.34
CA LYS A 77 1.80 11.62 -11.43
C LYS A 77 3.23 11.63 -11.95
N SER A 78 3.44 11.49 -13.25
CA SER A 78 4.76 11.59 -13.85
C SER A 78 5.37 12.98 -13.60
N LEU A 79 4.60 14.04 -13.82
CA LEU A 79 5.04 15.42 -13.52
C LEU A 79 5.40 15.62 -12.04
N ALA A 80 4.61 15.03 -11.16
CA ALA A 80 4.84 15.15 -9.72
C ALA A 80 6.08 14.38 -9.25
N SER A 81 6.37 13.26 -9.89
CA SER A 81 7.56 12.45 -9.60
C SER A 81 8.83 13.20 -10.02
N VAL A 82 8.80 13.88 -11.19
CA VAL A 82 9.86 14.81 -11.61
C VAL A 82 10.09 15.88 -10.55
N ARG A 83 9.01 16.49 -10.03
CA ARG A 83 9.11 17.52 -8.98
C ARG A 83 9.63 16.96 -7.65
N LEU A 84 9.16 15.78 -7.24
CA LEU A 84 9.56 15.14 -5.98
C LEU A 84 11.07 14.84 -5.94
N CYS A 85 11.61 14.45 -7.10
CA CYS A 85 13.02 14.11 -7.25
C CYS A 85 13.87 15.32 -7.68
N ASP A 86 13.28 16.52 -7.81
CA ASP A 86 13.91 17.73 -8.37
C ASP A 86 14.66 17.46 -9.69
N MET A 87 14.10 16.60 -10.55
CA MET A 87 14.73 16.22 -11.82
C MET A 87 14.64 17.36 -12.84
N GLY A 88 15.78 17.73 -13.41
CA GLY A 88 15.92 18.69 -14.49
C GLY A 88 16.05 18.02 -15.87
N ILE A 89 15.85 18.80 -16.92
CA ILE A 89 15.95 18.34 -18.33
C ILE A 89 17.39 17.85 -18.67
N ALA A 90 18.41 18.34 -17.95
CA ALA A 90 19.81 17.99 -18.17
C ALA A 90 20.27 16.72 -17.42
N ASP A 91 19.42 16.11 -16.59
CA ASP A 91 19.77 14.93 -15.80
C ASP A 91 19.74 13.66 -16.68
N ALA A 92 20.79 13.45 -17.48
CA ALA A 92 20.86 12.35 -18.45
C ALA A 92 21.93 11.26 -18.14
N SER A 93 22.82 11.45 -17.17
CA SER A 93 23.83 10.46 -16.73
C SER A 93 24.55 10.97 -15.49
N LEU A 94 24.81 10.12 -14.49
CA LEU A 94 25.47 10.53 -13.24
C LEU A 94 26.69 9.65 -12.88
N THR A 95 27.87 10.24 -13.00
CA THR A 95 29.01 9.98 -12.10
C THR A 95 28.69 10.59 -10.74
N VAL A 96 28.79 9.79 -9.65
CA VAL A 96 28.17 10.08 -8.34
C VAL A 96 29.16 10.65 -7.32
N PRO A 97 29.01 11.93 -6.91
CA PRO A 97 29.49 12.38 -5.60
C PRO A 97 28.38 13.04 -4.73
N PHE A 98 27.11 12.65 -4.88
CA PHE A 98 25.99 13.27 -4.14
C PHE A 98 25.31 12.34 -3.12
N LYS A 99 24.69 12.98 -2.12
CA LYS A 99 23.95 12.36 -1.00
C LYS A 99 22.71 11.63 -1.52
N VAL A 100 22.61 10.32 -1.30
CA VAL A 100 21.47 9.50 -1.74
C VAL A 100 20.24 9.80 -0.87
N ARG A 101 19.10 10.05 -1.51
CA ARG A 101 17.80 10.25 -0.86
C ARG A 101 17.00 8.95 -0.88
N LEU A 102 16.59 8.50 0.29
CA LEU A 102 15.75 7.32 0.48
C LEU A 102 14.31 7.76 0.79
N ILE A 103 13.35 7.28 0.00
CA ILE A 103 11.92 7.41 0.29
C ILE A 103 11.41 6.04 0.70
N VAL A 104 10.83 5.95 1.89
CA VAL A 104 10.34 4.70 2.45
C VAL A 104 8.83 4.74 2.54
N ALA A 105 8.20 3.90 1.73
CA ALA A 105 6.76 3.69 1.78
C ALA A 105 6.42 2.53 2.72
N GLY A 106 5.39 2.68 3.55
CA GLY A 106 4.97 1.65 4.50
C GLY A 106 5.62 1.77 5.88
N VAL A 107 5.79 0.65 6.58
CA VAL A 107 6.34 0.62 7.94
C VAL A 107 7.85 0.42 7.87
N LEU A 108 8.62 1.37 8.41
CA LEU A 108 10.05 1.22 8.63
C LEU A 108 10.36 1.46 10.11
N PRO A 109 10.90 0.47 10.84
CA PRO A 109 11.28 0.65 12.23
C PRO A 109 12.26 1.80 12.41
N MET A 110 12.05 2.60 13.45
CA MET A 110 12.83 3.81 13.70
C MET A 110 14.31 3.56 13.93
N SER A 111 14.67 2.42 14.52
CA SER A 111 16.05 1.97 14.67
C SER A 111 16.77 1.85 13.31
N ARG A 112 16.06 1.36 12.28
CA ARG A 112 16.59 1.22 10.91
C ARG A 112 16.73 2.59 10.24
N VAL A 113 15.76 3.48 10.43
CA VAL A 113 15.83 4.87 9.92
C VAL A 113 17.05 5.60 10.46
N MET A 114 17.29 5.55 11.78
CA MET A 114 18.44 6.21 12.42
C MET A 114 19.78 5.68 11.90
N LYS A 115 19.88 4.36 11.68
CA LYS A 115 21.11 3.74 11.14
C LYS A 115 21.39 4.24 9.72
N VAL A 116 20.37 4.26 8.86
CA VAL A 116 20.49 4.73 7.47
C VAL A 116 20.85 6.22 7.43
N GLU A 117 20.25 7.04 8.28
CA GLU A 117 20.63 8.45 8.42
C GLU A 117 22.08 8.62 8.89
N GLY A 118 22.54 7.81 9.85
CA GLY A 118 23.93 7.81 10.35
C GLY A 118 24.96 7.45 9.27
N LEU A 119 24.55 6.73 8.22
CA LEU A 119 25.39 6.45 7.04
C LEU A 119 25.42 7.63 6.03
N GLY A 120 24.76 8.75 6.34
CA GLY A 120 24.76 9.95 5.51
C GLY A 120 23.64 10.00 4.48
N TYR A 121 22.65 9.10 4.52
CA TYR A 121 21.47 9.17 3.64
C TYR A 121 20.43 10.18 4.15
N THR A 122 19.68 10.80 3.24
CA THR A 122 18.50 11.60 3.62
C THR A 122 17.26 10.72 3.55
N VAL A 123 16.49 10.59 4.63
CA VAL A 123 15.31 9.70 4.70
C VAL A 123 13.99 10.47 4.75
N SER A 124 13.05 10.09 3.89
CA SER A 124 11.66 10.55 3.91
C SER A 124 10.69 9.38 4.06
N HIS A 125 9.62 9.57 4.83
CA HIS A 125 8.50 8.64 4.94
C HIS A 125 7.44 8.98 3.92
N ALA A 126 6.87 7.95 3.32
CA ALA A 126 5.80 8.07 2.36
C ALA A 126 4.59 7.24 2.79
N TYR A 127 3.41 7.84 2.66
CA TYR A 127 2.14 7.14 2.84
C TYR A 127 1.32 7.23 1.56
N GLY A 128 0.75 6.11 1.15
CA GLY A 128 -0.04 5.98 -0.05
C GLY A 128 -0.42 4.53 -0.31
N MET A 129 -1.23 4.34 -1.34
CA MET A 129 -1.77 3.04 -1.74
C MET A 129 -1.81 2.99 -3.26
N THR A 130 -2.08 1.82 -3.80
CA THR A 130 -2.22 1.65 -5.25
C THR A 130 -3.36 2.51 -5.78
N GLU A 131 -4.47 2.61 -5.06
CA GLU A 131 -5.67 3.38 -5.41
C GLU A 131 -5.41 4.89 -5.60
N VAL A 132 -4.32 5.41 -5.06
CA VAL A 132 -3.89 6.82 -5.21
C VAL A 132 -2.64 6.97 -6.09
N LEU A 133 -2.29 5.91 -6.82
CA LEU A 133 -1.14 5.82 -7.71
C LEU A 133 0.18 6.09 -6.95
N GLY A 134 0.44 5.31 -5.90
CA GLY A 134 1.69 5.33 -5.14
C GLY A 134 1.67 6.29 -3.93
N PRO A 135 2.78 6.95 -3.57
CA PRO A 135 2.82 7.81 -2.39
C PRO A 135 1.97 9.07 -2.59
N ALA A 136 1.03 9.31 -1.70
CA ALA A 136 0.17 10.49 -1.65
C ALA A 136 0.75 11.60 -0.77
N ILE A 137 1.38 11.20 0.33
CA ILE A 137 2.02 12.08 1.31
C ILE A 137 3.47 11.66 1.42
N VAL A 138 4.40 12.61 1.30
CA VAL A 138 5.82 12.38 1.62
C VAL A 138 6.27 13.42 2.63
N LYS A 139 6.95 12.96 3.68
CA LYS A 139 7.49 13.81 4.75
C LYS A 139 8.93 13.45 5.07
N PRO A 140 9.83 14.44 5.25
CA PRO A 140 11.13 14.19 5.85
C PRO A 140 10.96 13.52 7.21
N TRP A 141 11.81 12.53 7.52
CA TRP A 141 11.76 11.84 8.80
C TRP A 141 11.98 12.79 10.00
N ARG A 142 12.93 13.73 9.89
CA ARG A 142 13.15 14.80 10.87
C ARG A 142 12.63 16.13 10.31
N SER A 143 11.31 16.32 10.27
CA SER A 143 10.75 17.65 10.00
C SER A 143 10.57 18.41 11.31
N THR A 144 11.32 19.50 11.49
CA THR A 144 11.15 20.44 12.62
C THR A 144 9.92 21.34 12.46
N ASN A 145 9.29 21.33 11.27
CA ASN A 145 8.07 22.07 10.98
C ASN A 145 6.94 21.06 10.74
N GLU A 146 6.04 20.91 11.71
CA GLU A 146 4.89 19.99 11.63
C GLU A 146 3.94 20.32 10.46
N HIS A 147 4.03 21.54 9.91
CA HIS A 147 3.11 22.09 8.92
C HIS A 147 3.48 21.89 7.44
N LYS A 148 4.69 21.42 7.10
CA LYS A 148 5.05 21.18 5.68
C LYS A 148 4.63 19.77 5.26
N LYS A 149 3.38 19.65 4.79
CA LYS A 149 2.91 18.47 4.04
C LYS A 149 3.16 18.74 2.56
N ASP A 150 4.14 18.07 1.96
CA ASP A 150 4.25 18.07 0.50
C ASP A 150 3.27 17.00 -0.02
N ASN A 151 2.02 17.42 -0.24
CA ASN A 151 1.04 16.58 -0.90
C ASN A 151 1.47 16.39 -2.37
N ILE A 152 1.66 15.14 -2.78
CA ILE A 152 2.09 14.84 -4.13
C ILE A 152 0.84 14.61 -4.98
N VAL A 153 0.38 15.67 -5.65
CA VAL A 153 -0.79 15.72 -6.56
C VAL A 153 -2.16 15.49 -5.92
N ILE A 154 -2.21 14.96 -4.71
CA ILE A 154 -3.46 14.85 -3.96
C ILE A 154 -3.88 16.25 -3.50
N GLY A 155 -5.06 16.68 -3.96
CA GLY A 155 -5.60 18.00 -3.65
C GLY A 155 -5.97 18.16 -2.18
N ASN A 156 -6.49 17.11 -1.54
CA ASN A 156 -6.79 17.11 -0.12
C ASN A 156 -6.65 15.69 0.50
N VAL A 157 -6.11 15.65 1.71
CA VAL A 157 -6.11 14.48 2.59
C VAL A 157 -6.74 14.88 3.91
N ASP A 158 -7.76 14.15 4.33
CA ASP A 158 -8.52 14.41 5.55
C ASP A 158 -8.69 13.12 6.37
N VAL A 159 -8.98 13.25 7.66
CA VAL A 159 -9.36 12.12 8.50
C VAL A 159 -10.83 12.30 8.87
N LYS A 160 -11.66 11.32 8.50
CA LYS A 160 -13.11 11.43 8.60
C LYS A 160 -13.74 10.24 9.28
N GLU A 161 -14.89 10.46 9.90
CA GLU A 161 -15.75 9.36 10.33
C GLU A 161 -16.37 8.69 9.08
N PRO A 162 -16.22 7.36 8.87
CA PRO A 162 -16.59 6.71 7.61
C PRO A 162 -18.07 6.79 7.24
N GLU A 163 -18.97 6.80 8.23
CA GLU A 163 -20.41 6.81 7.97
C GLU A 163 -20.94 8.22 7.70
N THR A 164 -20.50 9.21 8.49
CA THR A 164 -21.00 10.59 8.38
C THR A 164 -20.19 11.43 7.40
N MET A 165 -18.96 11.02 7.08
CA MET A 165 -17.99 11.77 6.28
C MET A 165 -17.61 13.14 6.88
N GLU A 166 -17.86 13.34 8.17
CA GLU A 166 -17.44 14.52 8.92
C GLU A 166 -15.96 14.41 9.30
N SER A 167 -15.24 15.53 9.23
CA SER A 167 -13.84 15.59 9.63
C SER A 167 -13.71 15.39 11.14
N VAL A 168 -12.79 14.53 11.56
CA VAL A 168 -12.52 14.31 12.99
C VAL A 168 -11.71 15.48 13.58
N ARG A 169 -11.63 15.55 14.91
CA ARG A 169 -10.83 16.57 15.59
C ARG A 169 -9.33 16.38 15.32
N HIS A 170 -8.62 17.47 15.00
CA HIS A 170 -7.18 17.46 14.72
C HIS A 170 -6.33 17.48 16.02
N ASP A 171 -6.52 16.50 16.90
CA ASP A 171 -5.84 16.42 18.19
C ASP A 171 -4.79 15.30 18.28
N GLY A 172 -4.59 14.54 17.19
CA GLY A 172 -3.69 13.40 17.13
C GLY A 172 -4.14 12.18 17.94
N LYS A 173 -5.34 12.21 18.53
CA LYS A 173 -5.91 11.14 19.37
C LYS A 173 -7.22 10.59 18.80
N THR A 174 -8.03 11.45 18.18
CA THR A 174 -9.33 11.07 17.62
C THR A 174 -9.11 10.18 16.40
N ILE A 175 -9.62 8.95 16.46
CA ILE A 175 -9.49 7.97 15.38
C ILE A 175 -10.54 8.23 14.31
N GLY A 176 -10.14 8.07 13.04
CA GLY A 176 -11.01 8.10 11.88
C GLY A 176 -10.32 7.46 10.68
N GLU A 177 -10.95 7.49 9.50
CA GLU A 177 -10.40 6.93 8.27
C GLU A 177 -9.78 8.01 7.39
N VAL A 178 -8.63 7.70 6.79
CA VAL A 178 -7.91 8.62 5.91
C VAL A 178 -8.60 8.66 4.55
N MET A 179 -9.13 9.82 4.20
CA MET A 179 -9.82 10.08 2.95
C MET A 179 -8.95 10.91 2.01
N PHE A 180 -8.89 10.52 0.74
CA PHE A 180 -8.13 11.21 -0.31
C PHE A 180 -9.08 11.88 -1.31
N LYS A 181 -8.73 13.10 -1.74
CA LYS A 181 -9.38 13.80 -2.85
C LYS A 181 -8.33 14.34 -3.81
N GLY A 182 -8.39 13.96 -5.07
CA GLY A 182 -7.44 14.45 -6.08
C GLY A 182 -7.74 13.93 -7.49
N ASN A 183 -6.98 14.43 -8.46
CA ASN A 183 -7.17 14.09 -9.88
C ASN A 183 -6.38 12.83 -10.30
N THR A 184 -5.61 12.24 -9.39
CA THR A 184 -4.80 11.02 -9.62
C THR A 184 -5.37 9.80 -8.91
N LEU A 185 -6.58 9.90 -8.37
CA LEU A 185 -7.27 8.75 -7.79
C LEU A 185 -7.61 7.75 -8.89
N MET A 186 -7.66 6.47 -8.53
CA MET A 186 -8.11 5.41 -9.43
C MET A 186 -9.52 5.68 -9.98
N LEU A 187 -9.81 5.10 -11.14
CA LEU A 187 -11.17 5.09 -11.69
C LEU A 187 -12.07 4.08 -10.96
N GLY A 188 -11.47 3.04 -10.38
CA GLY A 188 -12.15 1.99 -9.62
C GLY A 188 -11.35 0.69 -9.60
N SER A 189 -11.85 -0.28 -8.84
CA SER A 189 -11.32 -1.64 -8.84
C SER A 189 -12.15 -2.54 -9.75
N THR A 190 -11.49 -3.40 -10.54
CA THR A 190 -12.17 -4.35 -11.45
C THR A 190 -12.71 -5.58 -10.71
N LEU A 191 -12.29 -5.77 -9.46
CA LEU A 191 -12.72 -6.84 -8.56
C LEU A 191 -13.24 -6.21 -7.25
N LYS A 192 -14.43 -6.61 -6.81
CA LYS A 192 -14.99 -6.24 -5.50
C LYS A 192 -14.37 -7.14 -4.45
N THR A 193 -13.59 -6.58 -3.55
CA THR A 193 -13.01 -7.33 -2.43
C THR A 193 -13.73 -7.04 -1.13
N GLN A 194 -13.77 -8.02 -0.23
CA GLN A 194 -14.16 -7.81 1.16
C GLN A 194 -13.15 -6.91 1.91
N LYS A 195 -13.59 -6.39 3.07
CA LYS A 195 -13.00 -5.26 3.82
C LYS A 195 -11.46 -5.26 3.94
N PRO A 196 -10.79 -4.09 3.80
CA PRO A 196 -9.35 -3.95 3.91
C PRO A 196 -8.80 -4.26 5.32
N TYR A 197 -7.50 -4.61 5.38
CA TYR A 197 -6.73 -4.67 6.64
C TYR A 197 -6.72 -3.30 7.32
N LYS A 198 -7.08 -3.27 8.60
CA LYS A 198 -7.19 -2.05 9.41
C LYS A 198 -6.05 -2.00 10.43
N LYS A 199 -5.44 -0.83 10.61
CA LYS A 199 -4.44 -0.59 11.68
C LYS A 199 -5.08 -0.33 13.05
N HIS A 200 -6.40 -0.41 13.14
CA HIS A 200 -7.17 -0.31 14.37
C HIS A 200 -7.95 -1.60 14.59
N LEU A 201 -8.10 -1.98 15.86
CA LEU A 201 -8.83 -3.14 16.34
C LEU A 201 -10.11 -2.67 17.02
N ASN A 202 -11.22 -3.35 16.74
CA ASN A 202 -12.50 -3.03 17.37
C ASN A 202 -12.70 -3.97 18.56
N MET A 203 -12.63 -3.40 19.75
CA MET A 203 -12.68 -4.12 21.02
C MET A 203 -14.12 -4.27 21.53
N ASP A 204 -14.30 -5.19 22.48
CA ASP A 204 -15.57 -5.35 23.20
C ASP A 204 -15.90 -4.05 23.97
N GLY A 205 -17.16 -3.60 23.88
CA GLY A 205 -17.59 -2.32 24.45
C GLY A 205 -17.46 -1.08 23.54
N GLY A 206 -17.05 -1.26 22.27
CA GLY A 206 -16.98 -0.16 21.29
C GLY A 206 -15.68 0.64 21.35
N GLU A 207 -14.70 0.19 22.13
CA GLU A 207 -13.36 0.79 22.18
C GLU A 207 -12.57 0.44 20.92
N VAL A 208 -11.80 1.39 20.40
CA VAL A 208 -10.98 1.22 19.19
C VAL A 208 -9.52 1.40 19.57
N ILE A 209 -8.71 0.33 19.45
CA ILE A 209 -7.29 0.34 19.80
C ILE A 209 -6.44 0.41 18.53
N SER A 210 -5.45 1.31 18.51
CA SER A 210 -4.48 1.38 17.41
C SER A 210 -3.36 0.36 17.62
N THR A 211 -3.09 -0.47 16.61
CA THR A 211 -1.94 -1.39 16.61
C THR A 211 -0.60 -0.66 16.78
N LEU A 212 -0.53 0.60 16.33
CA LEU A 212 0.63 1.48 16.46
C LEU A 212 0.89 1.95 17.90
N GLU A 213 -0.03 1.76 18.84
CA GLU A 213 0.21 2.04 20.26
C GLU A 213 0.92 0.86 20.94
N VAL A 214 0.68 -0.37 20.45
CA VAL A 214 1.18 -1.60 21.07
C VAL A 214 2.53 -2.01 20.46
N GLU A 215 2.69 -1.91 19.14
CA GLU A 215 3.92 -2.32 18.44
C GLU A 215 5.19 -1.60 18.93
N PRO A 216 5.20 -0.27 19.14
CA PRO A 216 6.39 0.42 19.65
C PRO A 216 6.76 0.02 21.08
N VAL A 217 5.76 -0.30 21.93
CA VAL A 217 6.00 -0.79 23.29
C VAL A 217 6.74 -2.13 23.23
N LEU A 218 6.26 -3.07 22.40
CA LEU A 218 6.94 -4.36 22.20
C LEU A 218 8.34 -4.19 21.60
N LEU A 219 8.53 -3.28 20.65
CA LEU A 219 9.84 -2.98 20.05
C LEU A 219 10.81 -2.30 21.01
N SER A 220 10.33 -1.73 22.12
CA SER A 220 11.20 -1.16 23.16
C SER A 220 11.87 -2.22 24.04
N HIS A 221 11.34 -3.45 24.03
CA HIS A 221 11.88 -4.56 24.81
C HIS A 221 13.29 -4.94 24.30
N PRO A 222 14.32 -5.06 25.18
CA PRO A 222 15.71 -5.23 24.76
C PRO A 222 15.98 -6.45 23.88
N THR A 223 15.17 -7.50 24.01
CA THR A 223 15.35 -8.76 23.28
C THR A 223 14.51 -8.85 21.99
N VAL A 224 13.56 -7.93 21.78
CA VAL A 224 12.67 -7.94 20.62
C VAL A 224 13.37 -7.28 19.43
N ALA A 225 13.36 -7.96 18.28
CA ALA A 225 13.86 -7.45 17.02
C ALA A 225 12.74 -6.85 16.16
N GLU A 226 11.60 -7.53 16.09
CA GLU A 226 10.44 -7.11 15.30
C GLU A 226 9.16 -7.51 16.04
N ALA A 227 8.11 -6.68 15.92
CA ALA A 227 6.79 -6.96 16.46
C ALA A 227 5.73 -6.50 15.47
N ALA A 228 4.68 -7.29 15.30
CA ALA A 228 3.50 -6.94 14.52
C ALA A 228 2.25 -7.32 15.32
N VAL A 229 1.29 -6.40 15.43
CA VAL A 229 0.05 -6.62 16.19
C VAL A 229 -1.13 -6.70 15.24
N VAL A 230 -1.90 -7.76 15.38
CA VAL A 230 -3.10 -8.02 14.55
C VAL A 230 -4.30 -8.32 15.44
N GLY A 231 -5.51 -8.10 14.91
CA GLY A 231 -6.73 -8.54 15.56
C GLY A 231 -6.96 -10.02 15.28
N LYS A 232 -7.01 -10.84 16.32
CA LYS A 232 -7.56 -12.19 16.22
C LYS A 232 -9.06 -12.11 16.45
N ARG A 233 -9.85 -12.51 15.44
CA ARG A 233 -11.30 -12.65 15.64
C ARG A 233 -11.60 -13.84 16.54
N ASP A 234 -12.49 -13.63 17.51
CA ASP A 234 -13.09 -14.70 18.28
C ASP A 234 -14.42 -15.19 17.65
N ASP A 235 -14.97 -16.26 18.21
CA ASP A 235 -16.21 -16.89 17.75
C ASP A 235 -17.44 -15.96 17.83
N TYR A 236 -17.31 -14.81 18.50
CA TYR A 236 -18.37 -13.82 18.71
C TYR A 236 -18.18 -12.55 17.87
N SER A 237 -17.35 -12.60 16.82
CA SER A 237 -17.02 -11.46 15.95
C SER A 237 -16.31 -10.30 16.66
N LYS A 238 -15.64 -10.57 17.78
CA LYS A 238 -14.83 -9.59 18.54
C LYS A 238 -13.37 -9.70 18.11
N GLU A 239 -12.60 -8.63 18.26
CA GLU A 239 -11.16 -8.65 17.98
C GLU A 239 -10.36 -8.61 19.29
N THR A 240 -9.43 -9.55 19.47
CA THR A 240 -8.43 -9.53 20.54
C THR A 240 -7.05 -9.22 19.93
N PRO A 241 -6.28 -8.26 20.46
CA PRO A 241 -4.92 -7.99 20.00
C PRO A 241 -4.04 -9.23 20.16
N CYS A 242 -3.35 -9.61 19.09
CA CYS A 242 -2.40 -10.70 19.05
C CYS A 242 -1.07 -10.18 18.47
N ALA A 243 0.01 -10.31 19.22
CA ALA A 243 1.32 -9.87 18.82
C ALA A 243 2.17 -11.05 18.31
N PHE A 244 2.73 -10.89 17.11
CA PHE A 244 3.79 -11.75 16.58
C PHE A 244 5.12 -11.05 16.84
N VAL A 245 6.03 -11.73 17.54
CA VAL A 245 7.29 -11.14 18.00
C VAL A 245 8.46 -12.01 17.50
N ASN A 246 9.41 -11.37 16.82
CA ASN A 246 10.72 -11.96 16.54
C ASN A 246 11.74 -11.43 17.54
N LEU A 247 12.55 -12.34 18.08
CA LEU A 247 13.66 -12.01 18.98
C LEU A 247 14.93 -11.68 18.20
N LYS A 248 15.88 -11.00 18.83
CA LYS A 248 17.22 -10.81 18.25
C LYS A 248 17.98 -12.14 18.24
N GLU A 249 18.93 -12.27 17.31
CA GLU A 249 19.66 -13.52 17.05
C GLU A 249 20.28 -14.14 18.33
N GLU A 250 20.84 -13.29 19.19
CA GLU A 250 21.44 -13.69 20.47
C GLU A 250 20.48 -14.29 21.51
N TYR A 251 19.15 -14.16 21.32
CA TYR A 251 18.14 -14.62 22.27
C TYR A 251 17.28 -15.80 21.78
N TYR A 252 17.48 -16.33 20.57
CA TYR A 252 16.67 -17.46 20.06
C TYR A 252 16.83 -18.77 20.85
N TYR A 253 17.98 -18.98 21.48
CA TYR A 253 18.28 -20.21 22.23
C TYR A 253 18.13 -20.05 23.76
N GLY A 254 17.83 -18.84 24.24
CA GLY A 254 17.46 -18.59 25.62
C GLY A 254 15.97 -18.90 25.83
N ALA A 255 15.61 -19.52 26.96
CA ALA A 255 14.21 -19.77 27.32
C ALA A 255 13.48 -18.46 27.67
N MET A 256 13.22 -17.61 26.69
CA MET A 256 12.35 -16.46 26.83
C MET A 256 10.89 -16.88 26.67
N SER A 257 10.10 -16.70 27.73
CA SER A 257 8.66 -16.93 27.72
C SER A 257 7.91 -15.67 27.31
N CYS A 258 6.66 -15.81 26.84
CA CYS A 258 5.77 -14.67 26.61
C CYS A 258 5.62 -13.79 27.87
N GLN A 259 5.61 -14.41 29.05
CA GLN A 259 5.58 -13.74 30.34
C GLN A 259 6.77 -12.77 30.51
N GLY A 260 7.98 -13.22 30.15
CA GLY A 260 9.20 -12.41 30.23
C GLY A 260 9.25 -11.23 29.26
N ILE A 261 8.45 -11.22 28.20
CA ILE A 261 8.29 -10.06 27.29
C ILE A 261 7.28 -9.06 27.86
N VAL A 262 6.25 -9.55 28.56
CA VAL A 262 5.15 -8.74 29.10
C VAL A 262 5.53 -8.06 30.42
N GLU A 263 6.46 -8.61 31.20
CA GLU A 263 6.85 -8.12 32.54
C GLU A 263 8.03 -7.12 32.57
N PHE A 264 8.50 -6.65 31.40
CA PHE A 264 9.63 -5.72 31.29
C PHE A 264 9.29 -4.27 31.67
#